data_AF-A0A8H7SUS1-F1
#
_entry.id   AF-A0A8H7SUS1-F1
#
_cell.length_a   1.000
_cell.length_b   1.000
_cell.length_c   1.000
_cell.angle_alpha   90.00
_cell.angle_beta   90.00
_cell.angle_gamma   90.00
#
_symmetry.space_group_name_H-M   'P 1'
#
loop_
_entity.id
_entity.type
_entity.pdbx_description
1 polymer ?
#
loop_
_entity_poly.entity_id
_entity_poly.type
_entity_poly.pdbx_seq_one_letter_code
_entity_poly.pdbx_strand_id
1 'polypeptide(L)'
;MSEADTVMEDTQMEENITPEELVIKKKQEWIKQFRLKFCVREEFEITKNMIYLDGSLNQDYFRPPKGLKKEEARKWTDVERGLLIQGIEKYGIGHFGEMSKEYLPKWSTNDLRVKSIRLIGRQNLQMYRGWKGNEQDIAREYEANKEIGLNLSVEPDLDSKRPRNNTLLTDLTDILAEIKSTPSSGEISAELLNSLRLLMLQIENLSTDESNTEAKFMKDESDKCLDVWFQDLVAQCEADGEELLEEQLFNAESDNEDEEEELALALALQDEEDYCQEVEVCSKQLEDDDEEDIEVEIV
;
A
#
# COMPACT_ATOMS: atom_id res chain seq x y z
N MET A 1 12.83 -15.87 -72.11
CA MET A 1 13.20 -16.22 -70.72
C MET A 1 14.42 -15.39 -70.39
N SER A 2 14.22 -14.33 -69.62
CA SER A 2 15.29 -13.47 -69.11
C SER A 2 14.75 -12.81 -67.85
N GLU A 3 15.38 -13.14 -66.74
CA GLU A 3 15.27 -12.52 -65.42
C GLU A 3 15.63 -11.04 -65.51
N ALA A 4 14.92 -10.21 -64.73
CA ALA A 4 15.39 -8.89 -64.35
C ALA A 4 14.81 -8.56 -62.98
N ASP A 5 15.67 -8.70 -61.98
CA ASP A 5 15.57 -8.15 -60.64
C ASP A 5 15.07 -6.70 -60.65
N THR A 6 14.17 -6.36 -59.73
CA THR A 6 13.94 -4.98 -59.30
C THR A 6 14.19 -4.92 -57.80
N VAL A 7 15.39 -4.45 -57.48
CA VAL A 7 15.94 -4.27 -56.14
C VAL A 7 15.33 -3.04 -55.48
N MET A 8 14.93 -3.25 -54.22
CA MET A 8 14.87 -2.33 -53.07
C MET A 8 15.13 -0.84 -53.31
N GLU A 9 14.12 -0.02 -52.97
CA GLU A 9 14.27 1.41 -52.69
C GLU A 9 13.74 1.69 -51.26
N ASP A 10 14.45 1.18 -50.25
CA ASP A 10 14.27 1.63 -48.87
C ASP A 10 14.92 3.01 -48.76
N THR A 11 14.07 4.03 -48.92
CA THR A 11 14.42 5.44 -48.72
C THR A 11 14.63 5.67 -47.22
N GLN A 12 15.87 5.55 -46.77
CA GLN A 12 16.30 6.01 -45.45
C GLN A 12 16.30 7.54 -45.44
N MET A 13 15.21 8.15 -44.96
CA MET A 13 15.25 9.51 -44.43
C MET A 13 15.97 9.44 -43.08
N GLU A 14 17.30 9.62 -43.08
CA GLU A 14 18.06 9.89 -41.87
C GLU A 14 17.65 11.28 -41.34
N GLU A 15 16.66 11.29 -40.46
CA GLU A 15 16.36 12.44 -39.61
C GLU A 15 17.61 12.75 -38.77
N ASN A 16 18.06 14.00 -38.78
CA ASN A 16 19.05 14.53 -37.83
C ASN A 16 18.43 14.54 -36.43
N ILE A 17 18.30 13.37 -35.82
CA ILE A 17 17.77 13.19 -34.47
C ILE A 17 18.85 13.63 -33.51
N THR A 18 18.51 14.55 -32.61
CA THR A 18 19.43 15.01 -31.58
C THR A 18 19.79 13.85 -30.62
N PRO A 19 20.97 13.88 -29.98
CA PRO A 19 21.34 12.84 -29.01
C PRO A 19 20.31 12.64 -27.89
N GLU A 20 19.62 13.71 -27.49
CA GLU A 20 18.56 13.67 -26.47
C GLU A 20 17.30 12.94 -26.96
N GLU A 21 16.85 13.20 -28.19
CA GLU A 21 15.70 12.50 -28.78
C GLU A 21 15.98 11.01 -29.01
N LEU A 22 17.24 10.62 -29.29
CA LEU A 22 17.64 9.22 -29.37
C LEU A 22 17.50 8.49 -28.03
N VAL A 23 17.86 9.15 -26.92
CA VAL A 23 17.70 8.58 -25.58
C VAL A 23 16.21 8.41 -25.25
N ILE A 24 15.39 9.40 -25.58
CA ILE A 24 13.93 9.34 -25.37
C ILE A 24 13.32 8.22 -26.21
N LYS A 25 13.68 8.09 -27.49
CA LYS A 25 13.21 7.01 -28.37
C LYS A 25 13.60 5.64 -27.82
N LYS A 26 14.85 5.45 -27.36
CA LYS A 26 15.29 4.20 -26.73
C LYS A 26 14.50 3.88 -25.46
N LYS A 27 14.24 4.88 -24.62
CA LYS A 27 13.44 4.71 -23.39
C LYS A 27 12.00 4.31 -23.74
N GLN A 28 11.38 4.96 -24.73
CA GLN A 28 10.03 4.62 -25.18
C GLN A 28 9.96 3.20 -25.75
N GLU A 29 10.95 2.79 -26.54
CA GLU A 29 11.03 1.43 -27.07
C GLU A 29 11.16 0.40 -25.95
N TRP A 30 12.02 0.68 -24.95
CA TRP A 30 12.16 -0.17 -23.78
C TRP A 30 10.86 -0.30 -22.98
N ILE A 31 10.12 0.80 -22.79
CA ILE A 31 8.80 0.79 -22.14
C ILE A 31 7.78 -0.05 -22.91
N LYS A 32 7.75 0.06 -24.25
CA LYS A 32 6.87 -0.76 -25.11
C LYS A 32 7.16 -2.24 -24.96
N GLN A 33 8.44 -2.62 -24.98
CA GLN A 33 8.87 -4.01 -24.78
C GLN A 33 8.47 -4.52 -23.39
N PHE A 34 8.62 -3.70 -22.35
CA PHE A 34 8.22 -4.07 -21.00
C PHE A 34 6.71 -4.33 -20.91
N ARG A 35 5.89 -3.45 -21.49
CA ARG A 35 4.43 -3.63 -21.53
C ARG A 35 4.01 -4.91 -22.25
N LEU A 36 4.60 -5.19 -23.42
CA LEU A 36 4.31 -6.42 -24.16
C LEU A 36 4.67 -7.68 -23.35
N LYS A 37 5.77 -7.65 -22.60
CA LYS A 37 6.23 -8.80 -21.82
C LYS A 37 5.44 -9.04 -20.53
N PHE A 38 5.04 -7.98 -19.84
CA PHE A 38 4.50 -8.07 -18.47
C PHE A 38 3.00 -7.78 -18.36
N CYS A 39 2.43 -6.98 -19.26
CA CYS A 39 1.01 -6.60 -19.19
C CYS A 39 0.12 -7.54 -19.99
N VAL A 40 0.60 -8.15 -21.08
CA VAL A 40 -0.18 -9.09 -21.89
C VAL A 40 0.13 -10.51 -21.45
N ARG A 41 -0.83 -11.17 -20.79
CA ARG A 41 -0.71 -12.57 -20.36
C ARG A 41 -1.63 -13.44 -21.20
N GLU A 42 -1.11 -14.55 -21.75
CA GLU A 42 -1.90 -15.45 -22.61
C GLU A 42 -3.12 -16.04 -21.89
N GLU A 43 -2.99 -16.25 -20.58
CA GLU A 43 -4.04 -16.79 -19.69
C GLU A 43 -5.22 -15.82 -19.49
N PHE A 44 -5.00 -14.51 -19.63
CA PHE A 44 -6.02 -13.49 -19.37
C PHE A 44 -6.35 -12.72 -20.63
N GLU A 45 -7.37 -13.18 -21.37
CA GLU A 45 -7.83 -12.57 -22.62
C GLU A 45 -8.18 -11.08 -22.48
N ILE A 46 -8.64 -10.66 -21.30
CA ILE A 46 -8.95 -9.26 -20.99
C ILE A 46 -7.73 -8.33 -21.12
N THR A 47 -6.53 -8.84 -20.82
CA THR A 47 -5.28 -8.06 -20.87
C THR A 47 -4.83 -7.73 -22.29
N LYS A 48 -5.29 -8.51 -23.29
CA LYS A 48 -5.00 -8.26 -24.71
C LYS A 48 -5.58 -6.94 -25.22
N ASN A 49 -6.60 -6.40 -24.54
CA ASN A 49 -7.24 -5.13 -24.91
C ASN A 49 -6.58 -3.92 -24.25
N MET A 50 -5.64 -4.12 -23.31
CA MET A 50 -4.97 -3.04 -22.57
C MET A 50 -3.80 -2.43 -23.35
N ILE A 51 -3.07 -3.25 -24.12
CA ILE A 51 -1.87 -2.87 -24.88
C ILE A 51 -2.08 -3.24 -26.35
N TYR A 52 -1.77 -2.32 -27.26
CA TYR A 52 -1.78 -2.60 -28.69
C TYR A 52 -0.58 -3.48 -29.10
N LEU A 53 -0.65 -4.11 -30.28
CA LEU A 53 0.42 -4.97 -30.80
C LEU A 53 1.77 -4.27 -30.98
N ASP A 54 1.78 -2.94 -31.07
CA ASP A 54 3.00 -2.12 -31.16
C ASP A 54 3.58 -1.74 -29.78
N GLY A 55 3.02 -2.27 -28.69
CA GLY A 55 3.39 -1.98 -27.31
C GLY A 55 2.88 -0.63 -26.77
N SER A 56 2.05 0.09 -27.56
CA SER A 56 1.41 1.32 -27.09
C SER A 56 0.21 1.02 -26.19
N LEU A 57 -0.06 1.93 -25.25
CA LEU A 57 -1.13 1.77 -24.25
C LEU A 57 -2.49 2.12 -24.87
N ASN A 58 -3.49 1.25 -24.71
CA ASN A 58 -4.86 1.57 -25.09
C ASN A 58 -5.52 2.49 -24.06
N GLN A 59 -5.40 3.80 -24.27
CA GLN A 59 -5.99 4.82 -23.38
C GLN A 59 -7.50 4.71 -23.24
N ASP A 60 -8.21 4.19 -24.25
CA ASP A 60 -9.67 4.02 -24.18
C ASP A 60 -10.08 2.87 -23.25
N TYR A 61 -9.19 1.91 -22.98
CA TYR A 61 -9.45 0.82 -22.03
C TYR A 61 -9.62 1.36 -20.59
N PHE A 62 -8.80 2.34 -20.21
CA PHE A 62 -8.81 2.93 -18.86
C PHE A 62 -9.82 4.06 -18.69
N ARG A 63 -10.52 4.43 -19.77
CA ARG A 63 -11.58 5.42 -19.68
C ARG A 63 -12.87 4.73 -19.23
N PRO A 64 -13.62 5.32 -18.29
CA PRO A 64 -14.94 4.83 -17.95
C PRO A 64 -15.78 4.65 -19.22
N PRO A 65 -16.56 3.56 -19.35
CA PRO A 65 -17.34 3.31 -20.56
C PRO A 65 -18.19 4.52 -20.93
N LYS A 66 -17.99 5.02 -22.16
CA LYS A 66 -18.71 6.19 -22.69
C LYS A 66 -20.21 5.89 -22.67
N GLY A 67 -20.93 6.43 -21.70
CA GLY A 67 -22.37 6.21 -21.53
C GLY A 67 -22.81 5.63 -20.18
N LEU A 68 -21.87 5.26 -19.29
CA LEU A 68 -22.25 5.11 -17.89
C LEU A 68 -22.68 6.50 -17.39
N LYS A 69 -23.98 6.66 -17.16
CA LYS A 69 -24.50 7.81 -16.43
C LYS A 69 -23.74 7.83 -15.11
N LYS A 70 -23.00 8.90 -14.82
CA LYS A 70 -22.49 9.15 -13.47
C LYS A 70 -23.70 9.03 -12.55
N GLU A 71 -23.78 7.95 -11.77
CA GLU A 71 -24.80 7.88 -10.74
C GLU A 71 -24.56 9.08 -9.84
N GLU A 72 -25.55 9.96 -9.73
CA GLU A 72 -25.44 11.13 -8.88
C GLU A 72 -25.04 10.66 -7.48
N ALA A 73 -23.84 11.07 -7.03
CA ALA A 73 -23.31 10.64 -5.76
C ALA A 73 -24.33 10.94 -4.66
N ARG A 74 -24.91 9.88 -4.10
CA ARG A 74 -25.99 10.03 -3.11
C ARG A 74 -25.43 10.74 -1.89
N LYS A 75 -26.06 11.84 -1.51
CA LYS A 75 -25.67 12.62 -0.33
C LYS A 75 -26.15 11.91 0.93
N TRP A 76 -25.26 11.77 1.90
CA TRP A 76 -25.59 11.26 3.24
C TRP A 76 -26.19 12.38 4.07
N THR A 77 -27.42 12.20 4.53
CA THR A 77 -28.24 13.19 5.23
C THR A 77 -28.52 12.79 6.69
N ASP A 78 -29.04 13.72 7.49
CA ASP A 78 -29.41 13.45 8.89
C ASP A 78 -30.51 12.40 9.02
N VAL A 79 -31.37 12.27 8.01
CA VAL A 79 -32.41 11.22 7.97
C VAL A 79 -31.76 9.84 7.90
N GLU A 80 -30.79 9.66 7.01
CA GLU A 80 -30.08 8.38 6.85
C GLU A 80 -29.20 8.07 8.07
N ARG A 81 -28.62 9.11 8.67
CA ARG A 81 -27.93 8.99 9.95
C ARG A 81 -28.86 8.48 11.06
N GLY A 82 -30.06 9.05 11.20
CA GLY A 82 -31.05 8.61 12.17
C GLY A 82 -31.51 7.17 11.95
N LEU A 83 -31.72 6.78 10.68
CA LEU A 83 -32.06 5.41 10.30
C LEU A 83 -30.93 4.42 10.61
N LEU A 84 -29.67 4.81 10.43
CA LEU A 84 -28.53 3.99 10.82
C LEU A 84 -28.47 3.78 12.34
N ILE A 85 -28.73 4.83 13.13
CA ILE A 85 -28.78 4.73 14.60
C ILE A 85 -29.90 3.76 15.03
N GLN A 86 -31.09 3.84 14.44
CA GLN A 86 -32.18 2.90 14.70
C GLN A 86 -31.80 1.46 14.32
N GLY A 87 -31.10 1.29 13.19
CA GLY A 87 -30.56 0.00 12.78
C GLY A 87 -29.57 -0.58 13.79
N ILE A 88 -28.65 0.25 14.30
CA ILE A 88 -27.67 -0.14 15.34
C ILE A 88 -28.38 -0.49 16.65
N GLU A 89 -29.37 0.29 17.07
CA GLU A 89 -30.15 0.02 18.28
C GLU A 89 -30.89 -1.32 18.20
N LYS A 90 -31.46 -1.64 17.03
CA LYS A 90 -32.22 -2.88 16.82
C LYS A 90 -31.33 -4.11 16.62
N TYR A 91 -30.38 -4.03 15.70
CA TYR A 91 -29.59 -5.17 15.22
C TYR A 91 -28.20 -5.24 15.84
N GLY A 92 -27.58 -4.10 16.13
CA GLY A 92 -26.22 -3.99 16.63
C GLY A 92 -25.17 -3.89 15.54
N ILE A 93 -24.02 -3.29 15.87
CA ILE A 93 -22.92 -3.07 14.92
C ILE A 93 -22.41 -4.42 14.37
N GLY A 94 -22.23 -4.51 13.05
CA GLY A 94 -21.84 -5.73 12.34
C GLY A 94 -22.98 -6.43 11.59
N HIS A 95 -24.24 -6.11 11.91
CA HIS A 95 -25.44 -6.62 11.21
C HIS A 95 -25.91 -5.67 10.08
N PHE A 96 -24.97 -5.25 9.23
CA PHE A 96 -25.24 -4.25 8.19
C PHE A 96 -26.16 -4.77 7.08
N GLY A 97 -26.22 -6.09 6.86
CA GLY A 97 -27.11 -6.68 5.86
C GLY A 97 -28.58 -6.50 6.22
N GLU A 98 -28.92 -6.69 7.50
CA GLU A 98 -30.26 -6.51 8.05
C GLU A 98 -30.65 -5.04 8.07
N MET A 99 -29.72 -4.16 8.49
CA MET A 99 -29.95 -2.72 8.50
C MET A 99 -30.18 -2.16 7.09
N SER A 100 -29.39 -2.61 6.11
CA SER A 100 -29.58 -2.23 4.71
C SER A 100 -30.97 -2.66 4.25
N LYS A 101 -31.38 -3.91 4.46
CA LYS A 101 -32.70 -4.39 4.00
C LYS A 101 -33.89 -3.63 4.58
N GLU A 102 -33.86 -3.28 5.86
CA GLU A 102 -35.02 -2.67 6.54
C GLU A 102 -35.02 -1.14 6.50
N TYR A 103 -33.87 -0.52 6.79
CA TYR A 103 -33.79 0.93 7.02
C TYR A 103 -33.16 1.68 5.85
N LEU A 104 -32.13 1.08 5.22
CA LEU A 104 -31.29 1.77 4.24
C LEU A 104 -31.04 0.88 2.99
N PRO A 105 -32.10 0.46 2.24
CA PRO A 105 -31.99 -0.53 1.14
C PRO A 105 -31.23 -0.02 -0.07
N LYS A 106 -30.97 1.28 -0.04
CA LYS A 106 -30.30 2.07 -1.06
C LYS A 106 -28.79 2.20 -0.79
N TRP A 107 -28.32 1.75 0.37
CA TRP A 107 -26.93 1.83 0.79
C TRP A 107 -26.36 0.43 0.91
N SER A 108 -25.14 0.22 0.40
CA SER A 108 -24.46 -1.06 0.49
C SER A 108 -24.07 -1.37 1.94
N THR A 109 -23.85 -2.65 2.25
CA THR A 109 -23.37 -3.07 3.57
C THR A 109 -22.02 -2.41 3.93
N ASN A 110 -21.16 -2.21 2.93
CA ASN A 110 -19.88 -1.55 3.11
C ASN A 110 -20.06 -0.05 3.43
N ASP A 111 -20.96 0.63 2.73
CA ASP A 111 -21.26 2.04 3.04
C ASP A 111 -21.72 2.19 4.49
N LEU A 112 -22.63 1.33 4.94
CA LEU A 112 -23.12 1.36 6.32
C LEU A 112 -21.99 1.12 7.33
N ARG A 113 -21.08 0.18 7.05
CA ARG A 113 -19.88 -0.03 7.87
C ARG A 113 -19.03 1.23 7.99
N VAL A 114 -18.72 1.88 6.85
CA VAL A 114 -17.92 3.12 6.83
C VAL A 114 -18.65 4.26 7.55
N LYS A 115 -19.97 4.37 7.41
CA LYS A 115 -20.75 5.37 8.14
C LYS A 115 -20.78 5.09 9.64
N SER A 116 -20.88 3.83 10.07
CA SER A 116 -20.78 3.45 11.48
C SER A 116 -19.40 3.72 12.09
N ILE A 117 -18.32 3.52 11.33
CA ILE A 117 -16.95 3.91 11.75
C ILE A 117 -16.90 5.39 12.12
N ARG A 118 -17.43 6.25 11.24
CA ARG A 118 -17.48 7.70 11.46
C ARG A 118 -18.40 8.09 12.62
N LEU A 119 -19.50 7.35 12.80
CA LEU A 119 -20.48 7.58 13.85
C LEU A 119 -19.92 7.27 15.25
N ILE A 120 -19.15 6.18 15.38
CA ILE A 120 -18.51 5.74 16.63
C ILE A 120 -17.17 6.46 16.87
N GLY A 121 -16.56 7.02 15.83
CA GLY A 121 -15.24 7.68 15.92
C GLY A 121 -14.07 6.69 15.97
N ARG A 122 -14.24 5.48 15.43
CA ARG A 122 -13.22 4.42 15.44
C ARG A 122 -13.25 3.59 14.16
N GLN A 123 -12.07 3.38 13.55
CA GLN A 123 -11.93 2.59 12.32
C GLN A 123 -12.22 1.10 12.53
N ASN A 124 -11.69 0.52 13.60
CA ASN A 124 -11.92 -0.88 13.92
C ASN A 124 -13.20 -1.06 14.74
N LEU A 125 -14.23 -1.61 14.10
CA LEU A 125 -15.52 -1.92 14.72
C LEU A 125 -15.61 -3.33 15.32
N GLN A 126 -14.56 -4.16 15.27
CA GLN A 126 -14.61 -5.55 15.76
C GLN A 126 -14.98 -5.61 17.25
N MET A 127 -14.50 -4.67 18.07
CA MET A 127 -14.85 -4.62 19.50
C MET A 127 -16.31 -4.21 19.75
N TYR A 128 -16.98 -3.64 18.74
CA TYR A 128 -18.39 -3.28 18.79
C TYR A 128 -19.27 -4.34 18.11
N ARG A 129 -18.74 -5.52 17.74
CA ARG A 129 -19.54 -6.55 17.08
C ARG A 129 -20.71 -6.99 17.97
N GLY A 130 -21.93 -6.82 17.46
CA GLY A 130 -23.18 -7.09 18.16
C GLY A 130 -23.57 -6.02 19.20
N TRP A 131 -22.75 -4.98 19.41
CA TRP A 131 -23.05 -3.90 20.34
C TRP A 131 -24.25 -3.08 19.85
N LYS A 132 -25.19 -2.80 20.77
CA LYS A 132 -26.40 -2.02 20.53
C LYS A 132 -26.39 -0.82 21.46
N GLY A 133 -26.63 0.35 20.90
CA GLY A 133 -26.72 1.59 21.65
C GLY A 133 -27.65 2.57 20.96
N ASN A 134 -28.29 3.41 21.75
CA ASN A 134 -29.08 4.53 21.23
C ASN A 134 -28.16 5.72 20.87
N GLU A 135 -28.74 6.81 20.41
CA GLU A 135 -28.00 8.03 20.03
C GLU A 135 -27.10 8.57 21.16
N GLN A 136 -27.54 8.48 22.42
CA GLN A 136 -26.78 8.96 23.57
C GLN A 136 -25.58 8.06 23.88
N ASP A 137 -25.75 6.74 23.75
CA ASP A 137 -24.67 5.78 23.94
C ASP A 137 -23.61 5.94 22.84
N ILE A 138 -24.05 6.11 21.59
CA ILE A 138 -23.16 6.36 20.45
C ILE A 138 -22.39 7.67 20.63
N ALA A 139 -23.04 8.75 21.08
CA ALA A 139 -22.36 10.01 21.36
C ALA A 139 -21.32 9.89 22.48
N ARG A 140 -21.60 9.09 23.50
CA ARG A 140 -20.65 8.82 24.59
C ARG A 140 -19.44 8.03 24.11
N GLU A 141 -19.67 6.98 23.32
CA GLU A 141 -18.59 6.20 22.70
C GLU A 141 -17.75 7.05 21.75
N TYR A 142 -18.39 7.93 20.97
CA TYR A 142 -17.68 8.87 20.11
C TYR A 142 -16.77 9.80 20.91
N GLU A 143 -17.25 10.42 21.99
CA GLU A 143 -16.42 11.31 22.80
C GLU A 143 -15.31 10.54 23.53
N ALA A 144 -15.59 9.34 24.05
CA ALA A 144 -14.56 8.49 24.65
C ALA A 144 -13.47 8.08 23.64
N ASN A 145 -13.85 7.68 22.42
CA ASN A 145 -12.90 7.35 21.36
C ASN A 145 -12.11 8.57 20.91
N LYS A 146 -12.75 9.74 20.84
CA LYS A 146 -12.11 11.02 20.52
C LYS A 146 -11.11 11.43 21.60
N GLU A 147 -11.44 11.27 22.88
CA GLU A 147 -10.51 11.51 24.00
C GLU A 147 -9.32 10.56 23.95
N ILE A 148 -9.53 9.27 23.64
CA ILE A 148 -8.44 8.31 23.45
C ILE A 148 -7.54 8.75 22.29
N GLY A 149 -8.13 9.12 21.15
CA GLY A 149 -7.39 9.63 20.00
C GLY A 149 -6.61 10.91 20.32
N LEU A 150 -7.21 11.82 21.09
CA LEU A 150 -6.55 13.04 21.55
C LEU A 150 -5.42 12.72 22.54
N ASN A 151 -5.63 11.85 23.52
CA ASN A 151 -4.61 11.48 24.49
C ASN A 151 -3.43 10.74 23.84
N LEU A 152 -3.68 9.93 22.80
CA LEU A 152 -2.62 9.34 21.97
C LEU A 152 -1.91 10.40 21.11
N SER A 153 -2.62 11.42 20.64
CA SER A 153 -2.02 12.55 19.91
C SER A 153 -1.32 13.58 20.83
N VAL A 154 -1.65 13.58 22.12
CA VAL A 154 -1.12 14.43 23.20
C VAL A 154 -0.29 13.58 24.17
N GLU A 155 0.28 12.46 23.70
CA GLU A 155 1.58 12.05 24.20
C GLU A 155 2.47 13.30 24.18
N PRO A 156 3.02 13.72 25.33
CA PRO A 156 3.67 15.01 25.44
C PRO A 156 4.81 15.05 24.43
N ASP A 157 4.65 15.94 23.45
CA ASP A 157 5.70 16.71 22.80
C ASP A 157 7.11 16.18 23.12
N LEU A 158 7.48 15.05 22.49
CA LEU A 158 8.85 14.52 22.49
C LEU A 158 9.79 15.43 21.68
N ASP A 159 9.36 16.64 21.34
CA ASP A 159 10.17 17.76 20.86
C ASP A 159 10.70 18.68 21.98
N SER A 160 10.48 18.35 23.25
CA SER A 160 11.32 18.90 24.32
C SER A 160 12.71 18.22 24.35
N LYS A 161 13.61 18.69 23.50
CA LYS A 161 15.09 18.67 23.68
C LYS A 161 15.63 17.46 24.46
N ARG A 162 15.50 16.24 23.92
CA ARG A 162 16.50 15.21 24.24
C ARG A 162 17.73 15.49 23.38
N PRO A 163 18.96 15.43 23.92
CA PRO A 163 20.17 15.55 23.11
C PRO A 163 20.20 14.35 22.16
N ARG A 164 19.70 14.56 20.93
CA ARG A 164 19.26 13.52 19.98
C ARG A 164 20.37 12.82 19.19
N ASN A 165 21.65 13.01 19.50
CA ASN A 165 22.72 12.45 18.66
C ASN A 165 23.39 11.20 19.23
N ASN A 166 23.30 10.95 20.55
CA ASN A 166 24.03 9.84 21.17
C ASN A 166 23.17 8.60 21.50
N THR A 167 21.85 8.63 21.30
CA THR A 167 20.97 7.49 21.66
C THR A 167 20.63 6.57 20.50
N LEU A 168 20.66 7.07 19.25
CA LEU A 168 20.29 6.23 18.10
C LEU A 168 21.25 5.05 17.89
N LEU A 169 22.55 5.27 18.13
CA LEU A 169 23.57 4.22 18.04
C LEU A 169 23.44 3.18 19.15
N THR A 170 23.16 3.60 20.39
CA THR A 170 22.92 2.66 21.49
C THR A 170 21.65 1.88 21.27
N ASP A 171 20.56 2.54 20.84
CA ASP A 171 19.27 1.89 20.62
C ASP A 171 19.37 0.88 19.45
N LEU A 172 20.08 1.23 18.37
CA LEU A 172 20.35 0.30 17.26
C LEU A 172 21.26 -0.86 17.70
N THR A 173 22.32 -0.58 18.46
CA THR A 173 23.25 -1.61 18.96
C THR A 173 22.54 -2.59 19.88
N ASP A 174 21.65 -2.09 20.74
CA ASP A 174 20.87 -2.91 21.67
C ASP A 174 19.88 -3.81 20.92
N ILE A 175 19.18 -3.28 19.91
CA ILE A 175 18.30 -4.06 19.04
C ILE A 175 19.06 -5.12 18.26
N LEU A 176 20.22 -4.79 17.69
CA LEU A 176 21.04 -5.74 16.95
C LEU A 176 21.64 -6.82 17.88
N ALA A 177 21.99 -6.46 19.11
CA ALA A 177 22.41 -7.42 20.13
C ALA A 177 21.26 -8.34 20.56
N GLU A 178 20.04 -7.80 20.66
CA GLU A 178 18.82 -8.57 20.97
C GLU A 178 18.50 -9.56 19.84
N ILE A 179 18.54 -9.12 18.58
CA ILE A 179 18.39 -9.98 17.40
C ILE A 179 19.49 -11.06 17.38
N LYS A 180 20.75 -10.71 17.66
CA LYS A 180 21.87 -11.66 17.71
C LYS A 180 21.75 -12.66 18.87
N SER A 181 21.11 -12.26 19.97
CA SER A 181 20.89 -13.12 21.13
C SER A 181 19.66 -14.03 20.99
N THR A 182 18.80 -13.75 20.00
CA THR A 182 17.63 -14.58 19.71
C THR A 182 18.12 -15.86 19.01
N PRO A 183 17.90 -17.05 19.59
CA PRO A 183 18.32 -18.31 18.98
C PRO A 183 17.56 -18.53 17.66
N SER A 184 18.19 -19.20 16.69
CA SER A 184 17.68 -19.45 15.33
C SER A 184 16.35 -20.21 15.27
N SER A 185 15.89 -20.78 16.39
CA SER A 185 14.58 -21.42 16.54
C SER A 185 13.48 -20.49 17.07
N GLY A 186 13.80 -19.23 17.36
CA GLY A 186 12.91 -18.25 17.96
C GLY A 186 12.36 -17.26 16.93
N GLU A 187 11.07 -16.98 17.03
CA GLU A 187 10.45 -15.90 16.25
C GLU A 187 11.01 -14.56 16.76
N ILE A 188 11.67 -13.81 15.87
CA ILE A 188 12.02 -12.41 16.15
C ILE A 188 10.70 -11.67 16.31
N SER A 189 10.52 -10.94 17.41
CA SER A 189 9.26 -10.25 17.66
C SER A 189 9.00 -9.19 16.57
N ALA A 190 7.74 -9.12 16.12
CA ALA A 190 7.33 -8.12 15.14
C ALA A 190 7.56 -6.68 15.66
N GLU A 191 7.49 -6.49 16.98
CA GLU A 191 7.80 -5.22 17.64
C GLU A 191 9.27 -4.84 17.51
N LEU A 192 10.20 -5.80 17.61
CA LEU A 192 11.64 -5.59 17.47
C LEU A 192 12.00 -5.22 16.02
N LEU A 193 11.43 -5.92 15.03
CA LEU A 193 11.62 -5.59 13.61
C LEU A 193 11.02 -4.23 13.25
N ASN A 194 9.87 -3.88 13.81
CA ASN A 194 9.26 -2.57 13.59
C ASN A 194 10.12 -1.46 14.22
N SER A 195 10.69 -1.70 15.40
CA SER A 195 11.61 -0.76 16.06
C SER A 195 12.90 -0.56 15.24
N LEU A 196 13.48 -1.64 14.70
CA LEU A 196 14.61 -1.59 13.78
C LEU A 196 14.29 -0.75 12.53
N ARG A 197 13.13 -1.01 11.91
CA ARG A 197 12.66 -0.27 10.72
C ARG A 197 12.55 1.23 10.98
N LEU A 198 11.95 1.62 12.11
CA LEU A 198 11.78 3.03 12.47
C LEU A 198 13.12 3.74 12.68
N LEU A 199 14.08 3.09 13.36
CA LEU A 199 15.42 3.63 13.55
C LEU A 199 16.20 3.79 12.24
N MET A 200 16.12 2.79 11.36
CA MET A 200 16.71 2.84 10.02
C MET A 200 16.18 4.02 9.20
N LEU A 201 14.85 4.21 9.18
CA LEU A 201 14.21 5.34 8.49
C LEU A 201 14.63 6.68 9.08
N GLN A 202 14.81 6.76 10.40
CA GLN A 202 15.27 7.98 11.05
C GLN A 202 16.72 8.32 10.68
N ILE A 203 17.61 7.33 10.64
CA ILE A 203 19.00 7.51 10.19
C ILE A 203 19.03 7.91 8.72
N GLU A 204 18.22 7.29 7.87
CA GLU A 204 18.13 7.62 6.46
C GLU A 204 17.67 9.07 6.25
N ASN A 205 16.61 9.50 6.93
CA ASN A 205 16.14 10.88 6.89
C ASN A 205 17.22 11.87 7.34
N LEU A 206 17.95 11.58 8.41
CA LEU A 206 19.05 12.43 8.86
C LEU A 206 20.23 12.46 7.87
N SER A 207 20.44 11.37 7.12
CA SER A 207 21.51 11.26 6.12
C SER A 207 21.22 12.00 4.81
N THR A 208 19.97 12.34 4.55
CA THR A 208 19.57 13.14 3.37
C THR A 208 20.09 14.58 3.43
N ASP A 209 20.37 15.10 4.62
CA ASP A 209 21.02 16.38 4.79
C ASP A 209 22.51 16.26 4.44
N GLU A 210 22.92 16.89 3.33
CA GLU A 210 24.31 16.85 2.87
C GLU A 210 25.31 17.40 3.89
N SER A 211 24.85 18.29 4.78
CA SER A 211 25.67 18.89 5.83
C SER A 211 25.84 18.00 7.05
N ASN A 212 25.05 16.94 7.19
CA ASN A 212 25.07 16.04 8.33
C ASN A 212 26.00 14.84 8.10
N THR A 213 27.31 15.07 8.21
CA THR A 213 28.34 14.03 8.06
C THR A 213 28.26 12.94 9.12
N GLU A 214 27.72 13.26 10.31
CA GLU A 214 27.51 12.31 11.40
C GLU A 214 26.44 11.28 11.03
N ALA A 215 25.31 11.73 10.48
CA ALA A 215 24.24 10.83 10.02
C ALA A 215 24.65 9.92 8.86
N LYS A 216 25.49 10.42 7.94
CA LYS A 216 26.06 9.59 6.87
C LYS A 216 26.98 8.51 7.42
N PHE A 217 27.85 8.87 8.36
CA PHE A 217 28.71 7.91 9.04
C PHE A 217 27.88 6.85 9.81
N MET A 218 26.80 7.29 10.48
CA MET A 218 25.89 6.37 11.18
C MET A 218 25.19 5.39 10.23
N LYS A 219 24.76 5.85 9.05
CA LYS A 219 24.18 4.98 8.01
C LYS A 219 25.20 3.94 7.53
N ASP A 220 26.42 4.38 7.21
CA ASP A 220 27.48 3.49 6.75
C ASP A 220 27.88 2.44 7.82
N GLU A 221 27.80 2.80 9.11
CA GLU A 221 28.10 1.89 10.22
C GLU A 221 26.94 0.91 10.48
N SER A 222 25.69 1.35 10.39
CA SER A 222 24.52 0.48 10.51
C SER A 222 24.46 -0.54 9.37
N ASP A 223 24.71 -0.11 8.13
CA ASP A 223 24.68 -0.97 6.95
C ASP A 223 25.74 -2.07 7.05
N LYS A 224 26.97 -1.72 7.47
CA LYS A 224 28.03 -2.71 7.73
C LYS A 224 27.67 -3.70 8.83
N CYS A 225 27.01 -3.25 9.89
CA CYS A 225 26.62 -4.12 11.00
C CYS A 225 25.56 -5.13 10.55
N LEU A 226 24.57 -4.67 9.79
CA LEU A 226 23.54 -5.54 9.19
C LEU A 226 24.15 -6.52 8.20
N ASP A 227 25.06 -6.10 7.32
CA ASP A 227 25.74 -6.99 6.38
C ASP A 227 26.49 -8.12 7.10
N VAL A 228 27.21 -7.81 8.19
CA VAL A 228 27.89 -8.82 8.99
C VAL A 228 26.89 -9.76 9.67
N TRP A 229 25.79 -9.23 10.20
CA TRP A 229 24.74 -10.06 10.80
C TRP A 229 24.07 -10.99 9.77
N PHE A 230 23.77 -10.50 8.56
CA PHE A 230 23.23 -11.32 7.47
C PHE A 230 24.22 -12.41 7.02
N GLN A 231 25.51 -12.09 6.94
CA GLN A 231 26.54 -13.09 6.63
C GLN A 231 26.65 -14.17 7.71
N ASP A 232 26.61 -13.78 9.00
CA ASP A 232 26.60 -14.71 10.12
C ASP A 232 25.35 -15.62 10.08
N LEU A 233 24.18 -15.05 9.75
CA LEU A 233 22.93 -15.80 9.62
C LEU A 233 22.99 -16.82 8.47
N VAL A 234 23.46 -16.41 7.29
CA VAL A 234 23.62 -17.29 6.13
C VAL A 234 24.61 -18.41 6.43
N ALA A 235 25.75 -18.10 7.04
CA ALA A 235 26.74 -19.12 7.41
C ALA A 235 26.20 -20.13 8.43
N GLN A 236 25.32 -19.71 9.35
CA GLN A 236 24.62 -20.62 10.27
C GLN A 236 23.62 -21.50 9.52
N CYS A 237 22.82 -20.94 8.60
CA CYS A 237 21.92 -21.74 7.77
C CYS A 237 22.65 -22.75 6.88
N GLU A 238 23.83 -22.42 6.35
CA GLU A 238 24.65 -23.35 5.57
C GLU A 238 25.22 -24.48 6.45
N ALA A 239 25.58 -24.19 7.70
CA ALA A 239 26.05 -25.19 8.66
C ALA A 239 24.92 -26.12 9.15
N ASP A 240 23.72 -25.58 9.37
CA ASP A 240 22.56 -26.36 9.85
C ASP A 240 21.84 -27.10 8.68
N GLY A 241 21.92 -26.56 7.47
CA GLY A 241 21.28 -27.10 6.27
C GLY A 241 21.93 -28.37 5.71
N GLU A 242 23.15 -28.69 6.12
CA GLU A 242 23.83 -29.93 5.72
C GLU A 242 23.30 -31.17 6.47
N GLU A 243 22.63 -31.00 7.63
CA GLU A 243 22.14 -32.12 8.46
C GLU A 243 20.67 -32.48 8.18
N LEU A 244 19.85 -31.54 7.67
CA LEU A 244 18.40 -31.72 7.49
C LEU A 244 17.97 -32.33 6.14
N LEU A 245 18.84 -32.27 5.11
CA LEU A 245 18.53 -32.77 3.77
C LEU A 245 18.55 -34.31 3.66
N GLU A 246 19.19 -35.03 4.58
CA GLU A 246 19.14 -36.51 4.59
C GLU A 246 17.90 -37.08 5.30
N GLU A 247 17.26 -36.35 6.23
CA GLU A 247 16.13 -36.88 7.02
C GLU A 247 14.75 -36.56 6.43
N GLN A 248 14.58 -35.47 5.68
CA GLN A 248 13.25 -35.07 5.18
C GLN A 248 12.77 -35.83 3.93
N LEU A 249 13.65 -36.57 3.25
CA LEU A 249 13.26 -37.36 2.06
C LEU A 249 12.48 -38.65 2.39
N PHE A 250 12.26 -38.97 3.67
CA PHE A 250 11.55 -40.18 4.11
C PHE A 250 10.13 -39.97 4.65
N ASN A 251 9.68 -38.72 4.87
CA ASN A 251 8.38 -38.45 5.52
C ASN A 251 7.36 -37.67 4.67
N ALA A 252 7.66 -37.33 3.42
CA ALA A 252 6.75 -36.57 2.53
C ALA A 252 5.73 -37.47 1.80
N GLU A 253 5.07 -38.38 2.52
CA GLU A 253 3.95 -39.18 1.99
C GLU A 253 2.82 -39.26 3.03
N SER A 254 2.29 -38.12 3.48
CA SER A 254 0.96 -38.05 4.12
C SER A 254 0.43 -36.62 4.19
N ASP A 255 -0.83 -36.45 3.76
CA ASP A 255 -1.75 -35.32 3.98
C ASP A 255 -1.56 -34.02 3.17
N ASN A 256 -1.95 -34.10 1.88
CA ASN A 256 -2.28 -32.95 1.02
C ASN A 256 -3.78 -32.60 1.14
N GLU A 257 -4.24 -32.02 2.25
CA GLU A 257 -5.59 -31.42 2.32
C GLU A 257 -5.62 -29.95 2.79
N ASP A 258 -4.51 -29.38 3.29
CA ASP A 258 -4.49 -28.02 3.88
C ASP A 258 -3.89 -26.92 2.96
N GLU A 259 -3.30 -27.27 1.82
CA GLU A 259 -2.65 -26.28 0.92
C GLU A 259 -3.66 -25.38 0.17
N GLU A 260 -4.94 -25.79 0.05
CA GLU A 260 -5.96 -25.02 -0.66
C GLU A 260 -6.50 -23.83 0.15
N GLU A 261 -6.52 -23.91 1.49
CA GLU A 261 -6.96 -22.80 2.35
C GLU A 261 -5.87 -21.73 2.51
N GLU A 262 -4.59 -22.11 2.52
CA GLU A 262 -3.46 -21.17 2.60
C GLU A 262 -3.31 -20.36 1.31
N LEU A 263 -3.53 -20.99 0.15
CA LEU A 263 -3.54 -20.31 -1.15
C LEU A 263 -4.71 -19.30 -1.27
N ALA A 264 -5.87 -19.62 -0.71
CA ALA A 264 -7.04 -18.74 -0.71
C ALA A 264 -6.83 -17.50 0.19
N LEU A 265 -6.13 -17.64 1.31
CA LEU A 265 -5.81 -16.53 2.19
C LEU A 265 -4.77 -15.58 1.57
N ALA A 266 -3.77 -16.13 0.86
CA ALA A 266 -2.77 -15.35 0.14
C ALA A 266 -3.38 -14.51 -1.00
N LEU A 267 -4.35 -15.06 -1.73
CA LEU A 267 -5.08 -14.32 -2.79
C LEU A 267 -5.93 -13.17 -2.23
N ALA A 268 -6.55 -13.34 -1.05
CA ALA A 268 -7.38 -12.30 -0.44
C ALA A 268 -6.56 -11.09 0.09
N LEU A 269 -5.30 -11.31 0.50
CA LEU A 269 -4.42 -10.23 0.95
C LEU A 269 -3.87 -9.39 -0.22
N GLN A 270 -3.73 -9.99 -1.41
CA GLN A 270 -3.26 -9.29 -2.61
C GLN A 270 -4.28 -8.26 -3.11
N ASP A 271 -5.59 -8.54 -2.94
CA ASP A 271 -6.67 -7.63 -3.33
C ASP A 271 -6.79 -6.38 -2.42
N GLU A 272 -6.24 -6.39 -1.19
CA GLU A 272 -6.27 -5.23 -0.28
C GLU A 272 -5.14 -4.21 -0.56
N GLU A 273 -4.01 -4.64 -1.15
CA GLU A 273 -2.87 -3.77 -1.44
C GLU A 273 -3.12 -2.85 -2.65
N ASP A 274 -3.86 -3.35 -3.66
CA ASP A 274 -4.24 -2.57 -4.86
C ASP A 274 -5.27 -1.47 -4.55
N TYR A 275 -6.11 -1.63 -3.53
CA TYR A 275 -7.12 -0.64 -3.16
C TYR A 275 -6.53 0.60 -2.46
N CYS A 276 -5.37 0.47 -1.80
CA CYS A 276 -4.74 1.59 -1.10
C CYS A 276 -4.01 2.56 -2.05
N GLN A 277 -3.52 2.10 -3.20
CA GLN A 277 -2.83 2.97 -4.17
C GLN A 277 -3.78 3.88 -4.96
N GLU A 278 -5.04 3.50 -5.17
CA GLU A 278 -6.01 4.34 -5.89
C GLU A 278 -6.48 5.56 -5.07
N VAL A 279 -6.40 5.53 -3.74
CA VAL A 279 -6.84 6.65 -2.88
C VAL A 279 -5.80 7.79 -2.85
N GLU A 280 -4.51 7.48 -3.03
CA GLU A 280 -3.44 8.47 -2.95
C GLU A 280 -3.33 9.36 -4.22
N VAL A 281 -3.81 8.87 -5.35
CA VAL A 281 -3.81 9.62 -6.62
C VAL A 281 -4.93 10.68 -6.67
N CYS A 282 -6.05 10.47 -5.98
CA CYS A 282 -7.20 11.37 -6.02
C CYS A 282 -7.00 12.66 -5.20
N SER A 283 -6.14 12.62 -4.18
CA SER A 283 -5.87 13.78 -3.31
C SER A 283 -4.98 14.84 -3.96
N LYS A 284 -4.22 14.50 -5.01
CA LYS A 284 -3.28 15.44 -5.67
C LYS A 284 -3.89 16.29 -6.78
N GLN A 285 -5.14 16.07 -7.16
CA GLN A 285 -5.80 16.79 -8.26
C GLN A 285 -6.69 17.95 -7.80
N LEU A 286 -6.71 18.28 -6.51
CA LEU A 286 -7.56 19.34 -5.95
C LEU A 286 -6.79 20.60 -5.50
N GLU A 287 -5.47 20.67 -5.72
CA GLU A 287 -4.65 21.81 -5.26
C GLU A 287 -4.24 22.80 -6.37
N ASP A 288 -4.61 22.56 -7.64
CA ASP A 288 -4.09 23.35 -8.78
C ASP A 288 -5.07 24.34 -9.44
N ASP A 289 -6.32 24.50 -8.95
CA ASP A 289 -7.37 25.27 -9.65
C ASP A 289 -7.77 26.64 -9.03
N ASP A 290 -7.08 27.14 -8.00
CA ASP A 290 -7.48 28.37 -7.26
C ASP A 290 -6.55 29.61 -7.46
N GLU A 291 -5.98 29.82 -8.65
CA GLU A 291 -5.34 31.10 -9.03
C GLU A 291 -5.96 31.68 -10.31
N GLU A 292 -7.16 32.27 -10.22
CA GLU A 292 -7.62 33.29 -11.17
C GLU A 292 -7.88 34.63 -10.44
N ASP A 293 -7.05 35.61 -10.79
CA ASP A 293 -7.08 36.99 -10.32
C ASP A 293 -8.42 37.70 -10.62
N ILE A 294 -9.08 38.19 -9.57
CA ILE A 294 -10.21 39.12 -9.70
C ILE A 294 -9.68 40.54 -9.47
N GLU A 295 -9.40 41.26 -10.55
CA GLU A 295 -9.24 42.72 -10.54
C GLU A 295 -10.60 43.39 -10.24
N VAL A 296 -10.73 44.01 -9.06
CA VAL A 296 -11.88 44.85 -8.73
C VAL A 296 -11.56 46.31 -9.01
N GLU A 297 -12.18 46.86 -10.04
CA GLU A 297 -12.15 48.28 -10.40
C GLU A 297 -12.98 49.09 -9.38
N ILE A 298 -12.33 49.97 -8.62
CA ILE A 298 -12.99 50.87 -7.66
C ILE A 298 -13.31 52.19 -8.38
N VAL A 299 -14.61 52.51 -8.43
CA VAL A 299 -15.18 53.79 -8.90
C VAL A 299 -15.08 54.86 -7.82
#